data_AF-A0A660ZRM5-F1
#
_entry.id   AF-A0A660ZRM5-F1
#
_cell.length_a   1.000
_cell.length_b   1.000
_cell.length_c   1.000
_cell.angle_alpha   90.00
_cell.angle_beta   90.00
_cell.angle_gamma   90.00
#
_symmetry.space_group_name_H-M   'P 1'
#
loop_
_entity.id
_entity.type
_entity.pdbx_description
1 polymer ?
#
loop_
_entity_poly.entity_id
_entity_poly.type
_entity_poly.pdbx_seq_one_letter_code
_entity_poly.pdbx_strand_id
1 'polypeptide(L)'
;MESEMKAADRAQAASHDEQPNIERSSMGSNEDYEKRLQGKSIRYRTPSTSFEQASLFDDSAARGDTFDLSGEDLDSLAKRVAECRRCPLWEERTRTVFSNGSKRARLMFVGEAPGREEDLQGLPFVGRAGKLLTKILDSVGLARDEVYITNILKCRPPNNRDPNEEEVRACEPYLARQIELLKPVLICALGRVAAQNLLKTNASLSVLRGGIHYYNDTRVIVTYHPAALLRNPHLKRSAWEDIKLVRKIYDEEIAGEE
;
A
#
# COMPACT_ATOMS: atom_id res chain seq x y z
N MET A 1 46.48 -33.19 47.34
CA MET A 1 46.49 -33.47 45.88
C MET A 1 45.67 -34.74 45.64
N GLU A 2 44.34 -34.82 45.82
CA GLU A 2 43.23 -33.87 45.70
C GLU A 2 43.24 -33.09 44.39
N SER A 3 42.67 -33.71 43.36
CA SER A 3 41.67 -33.18 42.40
C SER A 3 41.66 -34.09 41.16
N GLU A 4 40.79 -35.10 41.16
CA GLU A 4 39.54 -35.11 40.35
C GLU A 4 39.73 -35.75 38.96
N MET A 5 39.71 -37.08 38.98
CA MET A 5 39.35 -37.93 37.85
C MET A 5 38.11 -38.74 38.28
N LYS A 6 36.94 -38.34 37.80
CA LYS A 6 35.60 -38.98 37.87
C LYS A 6 34.62 -37.92 37.31
N ALA A 7 33.63 -38.15 36.48
CA ALA A 7 32.96 -39.31 35.94
C ALA A 7 32.08 -38.77 34.80
N ALA A 8 31.86 -39.52 33.73
CA ALA A 8 30.78 -39.23 32.79
C ALA A 8 30.41 -40.50 32.02
N ASP A 9 29.64 -41.38 32.66
CA ASP A 9 28.78 -42.30 31.91
C ASP A 9 27.51 -42.64 32.72
N ARG A 10 26.36 -42.45 32.06
CA ARG A 10 24.98 -42.90 32.35
C ARG A 10 24.22 -42.45 33.63
N ALA A 11 23.18 -41.63 33.43
CA ALA A 11 21.78 -41.99 33.73
C ALA A 11 20.79 -41.03 33.07
N GLN A 12 19.70 -41.58 32.54
CA GLN A 12 18.56 -40.90 31.90
C GLN A 12 17.63 -40.20 32.92
N ALA A 13 16.85 -39.26 32.36
CA ALA A 13 15.43 -38.99 32.61
C ALA A 13 15.08 -37.66 33.34
N ALA A 14 14.10 -36.99 32.70
CA ALA A 14 13.20 -35.97 33.23
C ALA A 14 13.75 -34.55 33.48
N SER A 15 13.59 -33.70 32.48
CA SER A 15 13.16 -32.31 32.70
C SER A 15 12.43 -31.81 31.46
N HIS A 16 11.10 -31.90 31.49
CA HIS A 16 10.24 -30.99 30.76
C HIS A 16 10.58 -29.58 31.24
N ASP A 17 10.95 -28.69 30.33
CA ASP A 17 10.95 -27.25 30.59
C ASP A 17 10.49 -26.51 29.33
N GLU A 18 9.19 -26.25 29.36
CA GLU A 18 8.55 -24.98 29.03
C GLU A 18 8.99 -24.27 27.73
N GLN A 19 8.29 -24.61 26.65
CA GLN A 19 8.01 -23.63 25.61
C GLN A 19 7.19 -22.48 26.24
N PRO A 20 7.54 -21.20 26.02
CA PRO A 20 6.75 -20.11 26.55
C PRO A 20 5.37 -20.11 25.89
N ASN A 21 4.36 -20.39 26.71
CA ASN A 21 2.95 -20.30 26.40
C ASN A 21 2.65 -18.85 26.03
N ILE A 22 2.59 -18.54 24.74
CA ILE A 22 2.06 -17.26 24.26
C ILE A 22 0.55 -17.36 24.48
N GLU A 23 0.11 -16.96 25.68
CA GLU A 23 -1.29 -16.75 25.99
C GLU A 23 -1.88 -15.89 24.88
N ARG A 24 -2.88 -16.44 24.19
CA ARG A 24 -3.78 -15.70 23.31
C ARG A 24 -4.48 -14.66 24.17
N SER A 25 -3.87 -13.49 24.34
CA SER A 25 -4.52 -12.37 25.00
C SER A 25 -5.75 -12.05 24.16
N SER A 26 -6.91 -12.18 24.79
CA SER A 26 -8.24 -11.92 24.22
C SER A 26 -8.22 -10.65 23.36
N MET A 27 -8.21 -10.86 22.04
CA MET A 27 -8.45 -9.80 21.07
C MET A 27 -9.86 -9.28 21.32
N GLY A 28 -9.95 -8.01 21.71
CA GLY A 28 -11.24 -7.31 21.82
C GLY A 28 -12.03 -7.44 20.52
N SER A 29 -13.35 -7.52 20.65
CA SER A 29 -14.28 -7.71 19.54
C SER A 29 -14.13 -6.59 18.51
N ASN A 30 -14.59 -6.82 17.27
CA ASN A 30 -14.57 -5.79 16.23
C ASN A 30 -15.33 -4.51 16.64
N GLU A 31 -16.32 -4.61 17.53
CA GLU A 31 -16.99 -3.45 18.12
C GLU A 31 -16.06 -2.58 18.99
N ASP A 32 -15.13 -3.17 19.73
CA ASP A 32 -14.21 -2.43 20.60
C ASP A 32 -13.14 -1.66 19.81
N TYR A 33 -12.80 -2.17 18.62
CA TYR A 33 -11.95 -1.48 17.66
C TYR A 33 -12.70 -0.30 17.00
N GLU A 34 -13.92 -0.53 16.52
CA GLU A 34 -14.75 0.51 15.91
C GLU A 34 -15.14 1.64 16.89
N LYS A 35 -15.42 1.32 18.15
CA LYS A 35 -15.71 2.31 19.21
C LYS A 35 -14.52 3.22 19.52
N ARG A 36 -13.27 2.80 19.27
CA ARG A 36 -12.06 3.65 19.41
C ARG A 36 -11.87 4.65 18.26
N LEU A 37 -12.54 4.48 17.12
CA LEU A 37 -12.29 5.24 15.89
C LEU A 37 -12.92 6.65 15.84
N GLN A 38 -13.66 7.07 16.87
CA GLN A 38 -14.16 8.45 17.07
C GLN A 38 -14.52 9.20 15.76
N GLY A 39 -15.29 8.59 14.86
CA GLY A 39 -15.85 9.28 13.69
C GLY A 39 -14.86 9.85 12.66
N LYS A 40 -13.60 9.40 12.60
CA LYS A 40 -12.58 9.93 11.65
C LYS A 40 -12.49 9.17 10.31
N SER A 41 -13.46 8.31 10.00
CA SER A 41 -13.44 7.52 8.76
C SER A 41 -13.83 8.39 7.55
N ILE A 42 -12.85 8.77 6.74
CA ILE A 42 -13.07 9.31 5.39
C ILE A 42 -13.54 8.20 4.43
N ARG A 43 -14.58 8.49 3.66
CA ARG A 43 -15.06 7.66 2.54
C ARG A 43 -14.99 8.46 1.24
N TYR A 44 -14.12 8.04 0.33
CA TYR A 44 -14.04 8.59 -1.01
C TYR A 44 -14.79 7.69 -1.99
N ARG A 45 -15.54 8.28 -2.93
CA ARG A 45 -16.16 7.56 -4.05
C ARG A 45 -15.64 8.16 -5.36
N THR A 46 -15.14 7.32 -6.25
CA THR A 46 -14.82 7.72 -7.63
C THR A 46 -16.11 8.15 -8.32
N PRO A 47 -16.10 9.23 -9.12
CA PRO A 47 -17.25 9.56 -9.97
C PRO A 47 -17.60 8.36 -10.84
N SER A 48 -18.85 7.91 -10.83
CA SER A 48 -19.29 6.82 -11.69
C SER A 48 -19.15 7.25 -13.15
N THR A 49 -18.58 6.39 -13.98
CA THR A 49 -18.55 6.54 -15.44
C THR A 49 -19.92 6.27 -16.09
N SER A 50 -21.01 6.35 -15.32
CA SER A 50 -22.37 6.27 -15.83
C SER A 50 -22.75 7.59 -16.50
N PHE A 51 -22.57 7.64 -17.82
CA PHE A 51 -23.21 8.60 -18.71
C PHE A 51 -24.74 8.48 -18.59
N GLU A 52 -25.35 9.15 -17.61
CA GLU A 52 -26.77 9.50 -17.66
C GLU A 52 -26.88 10.92 -18.21
N GLN A 53 -27.09 10.97 -19.54
CA GLN A 53 -27.66 12.05 -20.35
C GLN A 53 -27.59 13.47 -19.75
N ALA A 54 -26.45 14.12 -19.92
CA ALA A 54 -26.43 15.55 -20.23
C ALA A 54 -26.54 15.72 -21.75
N SER A 55 -27.64 15.24 -22.34
CA SER A 55 -28.05 15.69 -23.66
C SER A 55 -28.93 16.92 -23.45
N LEU A 56 -28.36 18.09 -23.68
CA LEU A 56 -29.00 19.37 -24.01
C LEU A 56 -27.89 20.41 -23.80
N PHE A 57 -27.07 20.64 -24.85
CA PHE A 57 -26.44 21.90 -25.24
C PHE A 57 -25.23 21.60 -26.13
N ASP A 58 -25.54 21.67 -27.42
CA ASP A 58 -24.74 22.22 -28.52
C ASP A 58 -23.43 21.56 -28.97
N ASP A 59 -23.40 21.40 -30.29
CA ASP A 59 -22.43 20.72 -31.12
C ASP A 59 -21.18 21.58 -31.36
N SER A 60 -20.06 20.91 -31.66
CA SER A 60 -18.88 21.45 -32.36
C SER A 60 -17.75 22.17 -31.60
N ALA A 61 -17.15 21.57 -30.55
CA ALA A 61 -15.77 21.93 -30.16
C ALA A 61 -15.02 20.95 -29.24
N ALA A 62 -15.03 19.62 -29.49
CA ALA A 62 -14.14 18.72 -28.74
C ALA A 62 -13.85 17.40 -29.46
N ARG A 63 -13.00 17.44 -30.50
CA ARG A 63 -12.14 16.26 -30.78
C ARG A 63 -10.96 16.29 -29.82
N GLY A 64 -11.26 16.18 -28.53
CA GLY A 64 -10.27 16.02 -27.47
C GLY A 64 -10.10 14.53 -27.21
N ASP A 65 -8.89 14.04 -27.39
CA ASP A 65 -8.44 12.67 -27.11
C ASP A 65 -9.12 12.10 -25.85
N THR A 66 -10.15 11.26 -26.03
CA THR A 66 -10.87 10.67 -24.90
C THR A 66 -9.93 9.67 -24.25
N PHE A 67 -9.32 10.06 -23.14
CA PHE A 67 -8.48 9.18 -22.33
C PHE A 67 -9.36 8.11 -21.66
N ASP A 68 -9.74 7.11 -22.46
CA ASP A 68 -10.56 5.99 -22.06
C ASP A 68 -9.69 4.76 -21.80
N LEU A 69 -9.72 4.24 -20.56
CA LEU A 69 -9.02 3.02 -20.13
C LEU A 69 -9.98 1.81 -20.05
N SER A 70 -11.22 1.96 -20.54
CA SER A 70 -12.20 0.89 -20.54
C SER A 70 -11.73 -0.31 -21.37
N GLY A 71 -12.06 -1.52 -20.91
CA GLY A 71 -11.66 -2.77 -21.58
C GLY A 71 -10.19 -3.18 -21.43
N GLU A 72 -9.31 -2.33 -20.90
CA GLU A 72 -7.91 -2.70 -20.66
C GLU A 72 -7.78 -3.66 -19.47
N ASP A 73 -6.96 -4.70 -19.62
CA ASP A 73 -6.45 -5.50 -18.50
C ASP A 73 -5.16 -4.89 -17.91
N LEU A 74 -4.62 -5.50 -16.85
CA LEU A 74 -3.42 -5.00 -16.17
C LEU A 74 -2.18 -5.00 -17.09
N ASP A 75 -2.10 -5.88 -18.09
CA ASP A 75 -0.98 -5.97 -19.01
C ASP A 75 -1.05 -4.91 -20.10
N SER A 76 -2.23 -4.67 -20.68
CA SER A 76 -2.44 -3.55 -21.59
C SER A 76 -2.25 -2.21 -20.89
N LEU A 77 -2.71 -2.08 -19.64
CA LEU A 77 -2.53 -0.88 -18.83
C LEU A 77 -1.05 -0.61 -18.56
N ALA A 78 -0.26 -1.64 -18.28
CA ALA A 78 1.18 -1.52 -18.10
C ALA A 78 1.89 -1.01 -19.36
N LYS A 79 1.52 -1.51 -20.55
CA LYS A 79 2.05 -1.05 -21.83
C LYS A 79 1.68 0.41 -22.09
N ARG A 80 0.43 0.80 -21.83
CA ARG A 80 -0.02 2.18 -21.98
C ARG A 80 0.71 3.14 -21.03
N VAL A 81 0.96 2.71 -19.80
CA VAL A 81 1.78 3.48 -18.85
C VAL A 81 3.20 3.66 -19.38
N ALA A 82 3.83 2.62 -19.94
CA ALA A 82 5.20 2.70 -20.47
C ALA A 82 5.36 3.77 -21.56
N GLU A 83 4.31 3.98 -22.36
CA GLU A 83 4.29 4.95 -23.47
C GLU A 83 3.72 6.32 -23.07
N CYS A 84 3.20 6.47 -21.85
CA CYS A 84 2.47 7.66 -21.39
C CYS A 84 3.31 8.95 -21.50
N ARG A 85 2.71 10.02 -22.03
CA ARG A 85 3.30 11.38 -22.09
C ARG A 85 2.36 12.48 -21.56
N ARG A 86 1.43 12.12 -20.66
CA ARG A 86 0.34 13.00 -20.21
C ARG A 86 0.75 14.08 -19.20
N CYS A 87 1.96 14.04 -18.67
CA CYS A 87 2.50 15.09 -17.79
C CYS A 87 4.02 15.20 -17.96
N PRO A 88 4.65 16.35 -17.64
CA PRO A 88 6.06 16.64 -17.94
C PRO A 88 7.08 15.62 -17.42
N LEU A 89 6.72 14.80 -16.43
CA LEU A 89 7.59 13.75 -15.89
C LEU A 89 8.02 12.69 -16.91
N TRP A 90 7.40 12.66 -18.10
CA TRP A 90 7.83 11.78 -19.18
C TRP A 90 9.18 12.16 -19.77
N GLU A 91 9.59 13.43 -19.65
CA GLU A 91 10.81 13.96 -20.27
C GLU A 91 12.08 13.53 -19.54
N GLU A 92 11.99 13.34 -18.22
CA GLU A 92 13.16 13.05 -17.36
C GLU A 92 13.25 11.60 -16.88
N ARG A 93 12.18 10.81 -17.01
CA ARG A 93 12.19 9.42 -16.53
C ARG A 93 13.14 8.55 -17.34
N THR A 94 13.75 7.58 -16.69
CA THR A 94 14.42 6.46 -17.38
C THR A 94 13.40 5.38 -17.74
N ARG A 95 12.57 4.99 -16.77
CA ARG A 95 11.50 3.99 -16.95
C ARG A 95 10.29 4.38 -16.14
N THR A 96 9.12 4.05 -16.66
CA THR A 96 7.92 4.06 -15.82
C THR A 96 7.95 2.92 -14.82
N VAL A 97 7.33 3.14 -13.68
CA VAL A 97 7.25 2.20 -12.57
C VAL A 97 5.78 1.88 -12.31
N PHE A 98 5.32 0.78 -12.91
CA PHE A 98 3.91 0.42 -12.93
C PHE A 98 3.46 -0.27 -11.64
N SER A 99 4.04 -1.43 -11.32
CA SER A 99 3.73 -2.21 -10.11
C SER A 99 4.77 -3.31 -9.88
N ASN A 100 4.68 -3.99 -8.73
CA ASN A 100 5.38 -5.23 -8.43
C ASN A 100 4.49 -6.13 -7.56
N GLY A 101 4.75 -7.45 -7.60
CA GLY A 101 3.99 -8.45 -6.87
C GLY A 101 2.84 -9.07 -7.68
N SER A 102 1.88 -9.69 -7.01
CA SER A 102 0.85 -10.52 -7.66
C SER A 102 -0.30 -9.71 -8.26
N LYS A 103 -0.65 -10.01 -9.53
CA LYS A 103 -1.85 -9.48 -10.21
C LYS A 103 -3.17 -10.01 -9.64
N ARG A 104 -3.10 -10.96 -8.71
CA ARG A 104 -4.25 -11.53 -7.98
C ARG A 104 -4.22 -11.16 -6.50
N ALA A 105 -3.29 -10.29 -6.09
CA ALA A 105 -3.16 -9.88 -4.71
C ALA A 105 -4.44 -9.21 -4.22
N ARG A 106 -4.87 -9.59 -3.02
CA ARG A 106 -6.03 -8.99 -2.36
C ARG A 106 -5.63 -7.83 -1.44
N LEU A 107 -4.34 -7.67 -1.15
CA LEU A 107 -3.77 -6.53 -0.43
C LEU A 107 -2.89 -5.68 -1.36
N MET A 108 -3.17 -4.38 -1.39
CA MET A 108 -2.47 -3.41 -2.22
C MET A 108 -1.74 -2.37 -1.36
N PHE A 109 -0.46 -2.11 -1.62
CA PHE A 109 0.31 -1.02 -1.04
C PHE A 109 0.51 0.11 -2.05
N VAL A 110 0.22 1.33 -1.63
CA VAL A 110 0.30 2.53 -2.48
C VAL A 110 1.25 3.54 -1.85
N GLY A 111 2.38 3.78 -2.51
CA GLY A 111 3.31 4.86 -2.20
C GLY A 111 3.04 6.14 -2.99
N GLU A 112 3.97 7.09 -2.88
CA GLU A 112 3.86 8.41 -3.49
C GLU A 112 4.30 8.41 -4.96
N ALA A 113 5.60 8.19 -5.18
CA ALA A 113 6.21 8.24 -6.50
C ALA A 113 7.50 7.40 -6.51
N PRO A 114 8.01 7.04 -7.70
CA PRO A 114 9.29 6.35 -7.84
C PRO A 114 10.47 7.21 -7.37
N GLY A 115 11.45 6.59 -6.72
CA GLY A 115 12.76 7.17 -6.48
C GLY A 115 13.74 6.84 -7.60
N ARG A 116 15.02 7.19 -7.40
CA ARG A 116 16.09 6.96 -8.39
C ARG A 116 16.26 5.49 -8.76
N GLU A 117 16.32 4.61 -7.78
CA GLU A 117 16.54 3.18 -8.02
C GLU A 117 15.33 2.54 -8.71
N GLU A 118 14.13 2.99 -8.33
CA GLU A 118 12.88 2.56 -8.96
C GLU A 118 12.81 2.98 -10.43
N ASP A 119 13.17 4.23 -10.75
CA ASP A 119 13.20 4.75 -12.13
C ASP A 119 14.21 4.01 -13.01
N LEU A 120 15.39 3.68 -12.49
CA LEU A 120 16.40 2.91 -13.22
C LEU A 120 15.94 1.46 -13.50
N GLN A 121 15.28 0.84 -12.52
CA GLN A 121 14.91 -0.57 -12.60
C GLN A 121 13.53 -0.80 -13.24
N GLY A 122 12.62 0.17 -13.17
CA GLY A 122 11.22 0.03 -13.57
C GLY A 122 10.33 -0.67 -12.53
N LEU A 123 10.83 -0.83 -11.29
CA LEU A 123 10.15 -1.57 -10.22
C LEU A 123 9.94 -0.69 -8.98
N PRO A 124 8.74 -0.68 -8.38
CA PRO A 124 8.45 0.15 -7.20
C PRO A 124 9.15 -0.40 -5.96
N PHE A 125 9.56 0.49 -5.05
CA PHE A 125 10.12 0.13 -3.74
C PHE A 125 11.26 -0.91 -3.84
N VAL A 126 12.33 -0.59 -4.59
CA VAL A 126 13.56 -1.40 -4.69
C VAL A 126 14.76 -0.76 -3.98
N GLY A 127 14.70 0.55 -3.73
CA GLY A 127 15.69 1.29 -2.96
C GLY A 127 15.63 1.00 -1.46
N ARG A 128 16.31 1.83 -0.64
CA ARG A 128 16.39 1.63 0.83
C ARG A 128 15.02 1.57 1.50
N ALA A 129 14.09 2.44 1.09
CA ALA A 129 12.72 2.45 1.61
C ALA A 129 11.98 1.15 1.27
N GLY A 130 12.20 0.62 0.07
CA GLY A 130 11.61 -0.64 -0.37
C GLY A 130 12.17 -1.89 0.30
N LYS A 131 13.47 -1.90 0.60
CA LYS A 131 14.08 -2.95 1.44
C LYS A 131 13.48 -2.95 2.85
N LEU A 132 13.20 -1.77 3.41
CA LEU A 132 12.50 -1.69 4.70
C LEU A 132 11.04 -2.14 4.58
N LEU A 133 10.33 -1.76 3.52
CA LEU A 133 8.96 -2.26 3.28
C LEU A 133 8.93 -3.79 3.22
N THR A 134 9.88 -4.40 2.53
CA THR A 134 10.00 -5.86 2.44
C THR A 134 10.14 -6.48 3.84
N LYS A 135 11.04 -5.96 4.68
CA LYS A 135 11.18 -6.41 6.08
C LYS A 135 9.91 -6.22 6.91
N ILE A 136 9.13 -5.17 6.65
CA ILE A 136 7.85 -4.94 7.32
C ILE A 136 6.85 -6.02 6.91
N LEU A 137 6.75 -6.34 5.62
CA LEU A 137 5.90 -7.44 5.12
C LEU A 137 6.31 -8.78 5.74
N ASP A 138 7.60 -9.11 5.71
CA ASP A 138 8.14 -10.35 6.28
C ASP A 138 7.78 -10.50 7.77
N SER A 139 7.83 -9.39 8.53
CA SER A 139 7.51 -9.38 9.97
C SER A 139 6.05 -9.68 10.31
N VAL A 140 5.14 -9.59 9.34
CA VAL A 140 3.75 -10.01 9.46
C VAL A 140 3.42 -11.23 8.58
N GLY A 141 4.44 -11.96 8.13
CA GLY A 141 4.26 -13.19 7.36
C GLY A 141 3.55 -12.97 6.02
N LEU A 142 3.83 -11.85 5.36
CA LEU A 142 3.39 -11.58 3.98
C LEU A 142 4.61 -11.56 3.08
N ALA A 143 4.62 -12.38 2.04
CA ALA A 143 5.67 -12.33 1.04
C ALA A 143 5.42 -11.17 0.06
N ARG A 144 6.49 -10.58 -0.45
CA ARG A 144 6.40 -9.41 -1.34
C ARG A 144 5.67 -9.73 -2.65
N ASP A 145 5.79 -10.96 -3.14
CA ASP A 145 5.13 -11.45 -4.34
C ASP A 145 3.65 -11.80 -4.14
N GLU A 146 3.16 -11.88 -2.89
CA GLU A 146 1.75 -12.11 -2.57
C GLU A 146 0.91 -10.82 -2.57
N VAL A 147 1.55 -9.66 -2.42
CA VAL A 147 0.89 -8.35 -2.35
C VAL A 147 1.04 -7.58 -3.66
N TYR A 148 0.23 -6.54 -3.88
CA TYR A 148 0.41 -5.62 -5.02
C TYR A 148 1.03 -4.31 -4.54
N ILE A 149 2.17 -3.89 -5.10
CA ILE A 149 2.85 -2.66 -4.70
C ILE A 149 2.89 -1.70 -5.87
N THR A 150 2.43 -0.47 -5.68
CA THR A 150 2.50 0.61 -6.68
C THR A 150 2.60 2.00 -6.00
N ASN A 151 2.51 3.07 -6.78
CA ASN A 151 2.58 4.47 -6.35
C ASN A 151 1.45 5.29 -6.96
N ILE A 152 1.18 6.49 -6.44
CA ILE A 152 0.30 7.48 -7.09
C ILE A 152 0.87 7.83 -8.48
N LEU A 153 2.13 8.25 -8.54
CA LEU A 153 2.81 8.52 -9.82
C LEU A 153 3.52 7.28 -10.35
N LYS A 154 3.55 7.13 -11.68
CA LYS A 154 4.34 6.08 -12.38
C LYS A 154 5.68 6.57 -12.91
N CYS A 155 6.00 7.85 -12.72
CA CYS A 155 7.25 8.48 -13.15
C CYS A 155 7.89 9.19 -11.96
N ARG A 156 9.22 9.19 -11.89
CA ARG A 156 9.99 9.87 -10.84
C ARG A 156 9.95 11.39 -11.03
N PRO A 157 9.55 12.19 -10.03
CA PRO A 157 9.71 13.63 -10.04
C PRO A 157 11.19 14.06 -10.00
N PRO A 158 11.55 15.19 -10.64
CA PRO A 158 12.91 15.72 -10.60
C PRO A 158 13.38 15.90 -9.16
N ASN A 159 14.61 15.48 -8.87
CA ASN A 159 15.21 15.56 -7.53
C ASN A 159 14.42 14.85 -6.41
N ASN A 160 13.49 13.93 -6.75
CA ASN A 160 12.58 13.29 -5.79
C ASN A 160 11.73 14.30 -4.99
N ARG A 161 11.34 15.43 -5.60
CA ARG A 161 10.37 16.34 -5.00
C ARG A 161 8.99 15.68 -4.86
N ASP A 162 8.14 16.24 -4.00
CA ASP A 162 6.75 15.85 -3.92
C ASP A 162 6.05 16.08 -5.31
N PRO A 163 5.09 15.21 -5.67
CA PRO A 163 4.20 15.40 -6.82
C PRO A 163 3.46 16.74 -6.78
N ASN A 164 3.28 17.37 -7.94
CA ASN A 164 2.32 18.47 -8.06
C ASN A 164 0.92 17.96 -8.46
N GLU A 165 -0.08 18.82 -8.37
CA GLU A 165 -1.48 18.43 -8.62
C GLU A 165 -1.75 18.00 -10.07
N GLU A 166 -1.09 18.64 -11.05
CA GLU A 166 -1.26 18.30 -12.47
C GLU A 166 -0.69 16.92 -12.79
N GLU A 167 0.48 16.59 -12.23
CA GLU A 167 1.11 15.28 -12.33
C GLU A 167 0.24 14.19 -11.72
N VAL A 168 -0.31 14.44 -10.53
CA VAL A 168 -1.26 13.52 -9.89
C VAL A 168 -2.49 13.34 -10.78
N ARG A 169 -3.12 14.44 -11.21
CA ARG A 169 -4.36 14.39 -12.01
C ARG A 169 -4.16 13.61 -13.31
N ALA A 170 -3.00 13.77 -13.96
CA ALA A 170 -2.67 13.04 -15.17
C ALA A 170 -2.44 11.54 -14.93
N CYS A 171 -1.96 11.15 -13.74
CA CYS A 171 -1.53 9.78 -13.44
C CYS A 171 -2.60 8.96 -12.69
N GLU A 172 -3.45 9.64 -11.93
CA GLU A 172 -4.52 9.06 -11.11
C GLU A 172 -5.41 8.06 -11.85
N PRO A 173 -5.85 8.30 -13.11
CA PRO A 173 -6.67 7.34 -13.84
C PRO A 173 -6.04 5.95 -13.96
N TYR A 174 -4.70 5.86 -14.05
CA TYR A 174 -4.01 4.57 -14.08
C TYR A 174 -4.12 3.84 -12.74
N LEU A 175 -3.99 4.55 -11.61
CA LEU A 175 -4.15 3.94 -10.29
C LEU A 175 -5.60 3.51 -10.05
N ALA A 176 -6.57 4.35 -10.42
CA ALA A 176 -7.99 4.01 -10.32
C ALA A 176 -8.29 2.73 -11.11
N ARG A 177 -7.79 2.63 -12.35
CA ARG A 177 -7.93 1.42 -13.18
C ARG A 177 -7.21 0.22 -12.59
N GLN A 178 -6.02 0.38 -11.99
CA GLN A 178 -5.35 -0.70 -11.27
C GLN A 178 -6.20 -1.23 -10.12
N ILE A 179 -6.81 -0.36 -9.31
CA ILE A 179 -7.68 -0.74 -8.19
C ILE A 179 -8.93 -1.47 -8.71
N GLU A 180 -9.56 -0.95 -9.77
CA GLU A 180 -10.75 -1.55 -10.39
C GLU A 180 -10.49 -2.96 -10.95
N LEU A 181 -9.35 -3.16 -11.60
CA LEU A 181 -8.95 -4.44 -12.18
C LEU A 181 -8.51 -5.45 -11.12
N LEU A 182 -7.74 -4.99 -10.12
CA LEU A 182 -7.19 -5.85 -9.07
C LEU A 182 -8.27 -6.25 -8.04
N LYS A 183 -9.24 -5.37 -7.76
CA LYS A 183 -10.28 -5.53 -6.73
C LYS A 183 -9.70 -5.96 -5.37
N PRO A 184 -8.74 -5.20 -4.81
CA PRO A 184 -8.20 -5.52 -3.50
C PRO A 184 -9.28 -5.39 -2.42
N VAL A 185 -9.23 -6.27 -1.41
CA VAL A 185 -10.07 -6.13 -0.20
C VAL A 185 -9.56 -5.01 0.70
N LEU A 186 -8.24 -4.75 0.63
CA LEU A 186 -7.58 -3.79 1.50
C LEU A 186 -6.46 -3.06 0.76
N ILE A 187 -6.42 -1.73 0.95
CA ILE A 187 -5.34 -0.86 0.50
C ILE A 187 -4.59 -0.31 1.72
N CYS A 188 -3.26 -0.39 1.71
CA CYS A 188 -2.38 0.28 2.65
C CYS A 188 -1.70 1.49 1.98
N ALA A 189 -2.06 2.70 2.38
CA ALA A 189 -1.46 3.94 1.88
C ALA A 189 -0.21 4.30 2.71
N LEU A 190 0.93 4.40 2.02
CA LEU A 190 2.24 4.62 2.63
C LEU A 190 2.59 6.12 2.61
N GLY A 191 2.29 6.81 3.72
CA GLY A 191 2.63 8.21 3.92
C GLY A 191 1.53 9.19 3.52
N ARG A 192 1.81 10.48 3.83
CA ARG A 192 0.84 11.58 3.69
C ARG A 192 0.37 11.75 2.25
N VAL A 193 1.29 11.84 1.30
CA VAL A 193 0.96 12.16 -0.10
C VAL A 193 0.11 11.05 -0.72
N ALA A 194 0.47 9.78 -0.50
CA ALA A 194 -0.34 8.65 -0.96
C ALA A 194 -1.76 8.68 -0.37
N ALA A 195 -1.88 8.88 0.95
CA ALA A 195 -3.16 8.92 1.63
C ALA A 195 -4.04 10.09 1.19
N GLN A 196 -3.49 11.31 1.08
CA GLN A 196 -4.22 12.50 0.67
C GLN A 196 -4.74 12.38 -0.77
N ASN A 197 -3.94 11.83 -1.69
CA ASN A 197 -4.33 11.64 -3.08
C ASN A 197 -5.36 10.53 -3.26
N LEU A 198 -5.24 9.44 -2.50
CA LEU A 198 -6.20 8.33 -2.55
C LEU A 198 -7.54 8.71 -1.93
N LEU A 199 -7.53 9.40 -0.77
CA LEU A 199 -8.73 9.73 0.00
C LEU A 199 -9.32 11.12 -0.33
N LYS A 200 -8.72 11.85 -1.28
CA LYS A 200 -9.11 13.22 -1.67
C LYS A 200 -9.32 14.16 -0.48
N THR A 201 -8.29 14.24 0.37
CA THR A 201 -8.33 14.99 1.62
C THR A 201 -7.04 15.75 1.86
N ASN A 202 -7.13 16.84 2.63
CA ASN A 202 -5.97 17.60 3.12
C ASN A 202 -5.63 17.28 4.60
N ALA A 203 -6.30 16.29 5.20
CA ALA A 203 -6.03 15.89 6.58
C ALA A 203 -4.56 15.47 6.78
N SER A 204 -4.03 15.74 7.98
CA SER A 204 -2.66 15.40 8.31
C SER A 204 -2.48 13.88 8.50
N LEU A 205 -1.24 13.39 8.36
CA LEU A 205 -0.95 11.97 8.54
C LEU A 205 -1.28 11.48 9.95
N SER A 206 -1.13 12.31 10.98
CA SER A 206 -1.48 11.93 12.35
C SER A 206 -2.98 11.75 12.56
N VAL A 207 -3.82 12.43 11.77
CA VAL A 207 -5.28 12.30 11.81
C VAL A 207 -5.75 11.07 11.02
N LEU A 208 -5.09 10.76 9.91
CA LEU A 208 -5.46 9.66 9.00
C LEU A 208 -4.99 8.28 9.49
N ARG A 209 -3.94 8.22 10.31
CA ARG A 209 -3.44 6.94 10.82
C ARG A 209 -4.28 6.41 11.98
N GLY A 210 -4.16 5.11 12.24
CA GLY A 210 -4.81 4.45 13.37
C GLY A 210 -6.30 4.20 13.19
N GLY A 211 -6.81 4.33 11.96
CA GLY A 211 -8.20 4.02 11.62
C GLY A 211 -8.38 3.46 10.22
N ILE A 212 -9.64 3.16 9.89
CA ILE A 212 -10.06 2.59 8.61
C ILE A 212 -10.80 3.67 7.82
N HIS A 213 -10.40 3.83 6.56
CA HIS A 213 -11.01 4.69 5.57
C HIS A 213 -11.51 3.86 4.40
N TYR A 214 -12.11 4.50 3.40
CA TYR A 214 -12.66 3.81 2.24
C TYR A 214 -12.33 4.54 0.94
N TYR A 215 -11.89 3.77 -0.05
CA TYR A 215 -11.81 4.14 -1.46
C TYR A 215 -12.84 3.30 -2.21
N ASN A 216 -13.92 3.92 -2.66
CA ASN A 216 -15.15 3.23 -3.02
C ASN A 216 -15.60 2.33 -1.87
N ASP A 217 -15.69 1.03 -2.12
CA ASP A 217 -16.05 0.02 -1.12
C ASP A 217 -14.82 -0.70 -0.54
N THR A 218 -13.61 -0.40 -1.03
CA THR A 218 -12.36 -0.99 -0.55
C THR A 218 -11.88 -0.26 0.71
N ARG A 219 -11.55 -1.02 1.75
CA ARG A 219 -10.98 -0.49 2.99
C ARG A 219 -9.57 0.06 2.75
N VAL A 220 -9.24 1.15 3.42
CA VAL A 220 -7.95 1.83 3.32
C VAL A 220 -7.39 2.06 4.73
N ILE A 221 -6.17 1.58 4.98
CA ILE A 221 -5.40 1.89 6.18
C ILE A 221 -4.21 2.76 5.80
N VAL A 222 -3.97 3.81 6.57
CA VAL A 222 -2.85 4.72 6.36
C VAL A 222 -1.74 4.43 7.36
N THR A 223 -0.49 4.46 6.90
CA THR A 223 0.69 4.37 7.76
C THR A 223 1.80 5.32 7.30
N TYR A 224 2.94 5.32 8.00
CA TYR A 224 4.12 6.09 7.61
C TYR A 224 4.79 5.51 6.36
N HIS A 225 5.29 6.39 5.50
CA HIS A 225 6.13 5.95 4.40
C HIS A 225 7.44 5.35 4.94
N PRO A 226 7.96 4.22 4.41
CA PRO A 226 9.20 3.60 4.91
C PRO A 226 10.41 4.54 4.92
N ALA A 227 10.50 5.47 3.96
CA ALA A 227 11.55 6.49 3.95
C ALA A 227 11.53 7.40 5.20
N ALA A 228 10.34 7.68 5.77
CA ALA A 228 10.22 8.45 7.00
C ALA A 228 10.72 7.64 8.21
N LEU A 229 10.47 6.33 8.24
CA LEU A 229 10.96 5.44 9.30
C LEU A 229 12.49 5.28 9.30
N LEU A 230 13.10 5.36 8.12
CA LEU A 230 14.57 5.38 7.98
C LEU A 230 15.18 6.67 8.54
N ARG A 231 14.48 7.81 8.38
CA ARG A 231 14.94 9.11 8.91
C ARG A 231 14.64 9.28 10.39
N ASN A 232 13.52 8.75 10.87
CA ASN A 232 13.09 8.87 12.25
C ASN A 232 12.63 7.50 12.80
N PRO A 233 13.54 6.77 13.48
CA PRO A 233 13.22 5.46 14.07
C PRO A 233 12.13 5.48 15.13
N HIS A 234 11.85 6.61 15.80
CA HIS A 234 10.79 6.69 16.81
C HIS A 234 9.39 6.44 16.25
N LEU A 235 9.20 6.66 14.94
CA LEU A 235 7.94 6.41 14.24
C LEU A 235 7.66 4.91 14.05
N LYS A 236 8.65 4.03 14.22
CA LYS A 236 8.51 2.59 13.96
C LYS A 236 7.45 1.93 14.83
N ARG A 237 7.31 2.33 16.09
CA ARG A 237 6.28 1.77 16.99
C ARG A 237 4.89 2.05 16.45
N SER A 238 4.61 3.30 16.08
CA SER A 238 3.30 3.68 15.54
C SER A 238 3.03 3.03 14.18
N ALA A 239 4.05 2.94 13.31
CA ALA A 239 3.91 2.20 12.05
C ALA A 239 3.63 0.71 12.29
N TRP A 240 4.27 0.11 13.29
CA TRP A 240 4.02 -1.29 13.64
C TRP A 240 2.58 -1.55 14.07
N GLU A 241 1.98 -0.64 14.86
CA GLU A 241 0.56 -0.73 15.20
C GLU A 241 -0.35 -0.68 13.97
N ASP A 242 -0.06 0.19 12.99
CA ASP A 242 -0.85 0.23 11.75
C ASP A 242 -0.67 -1.05 10.93
N ILE A 243 0.53 -1.61 10.87
CA ILE A 243 0.81 -2.83 10.11
C ILE A 243 0.15 -4.06 10.74
N LYS A 244 0.10 -4.13 12.08
CA LYS A 244 -0.71 -5.15 12.77
C LYS A 244 -2.19 -5.00 12.44
N LEU A 245 -2.70 -3.77 12.36
CA LEU A 245 -4.08 -3.54 11.92
C LEU A 245 -4.28 -4.00 10.46
N VAL A 246 -3.35 -3.67 9.55
CA VAL A 246 -3.39 -4.15 8.16
C VAL A 246 -3.49 -5.67 8.14
N ARG A 247 -2.63 -6.37 8.89
CA ARG A 247 -2.64 -7.83 8.95
C ARG A 247 -3.97 -8.36 9.50
N LYS A 248 -4.44 -7.81 10.62
CA LYS A 248 -5.72 -8.20 11.23
C LYS A 248 -6.89 -8.08 10.24
N ILE A 249 -7.06 -6.90 9.63
CA ILE A 249 -8.16 -6.65 8.69
C ILE A 249 -8.01 -7.52 7.44
N TYR A 250 -6.79 -7.70 6.93
CA TYR A 250 -6.55 -8.59 5.80
C TYR A 250 -6.99 -10.03 6.11
N ASP A 251 -6.59 -10.58 7.25
CA ASP A 251 -6.98 -11.95 7.64
C ASP A 251 -8.50 -12.09 7.80
N GLU A 252 -9.19 -11.08 8.35
CA GLU A 252 -10.65 -11.08 8.47
C GLU A 252 -11.38 -11.08 7.12
N GLU A 253 -10.90 -10.28 6.15
CA GLU A 253 -11.49 -10.22 4.81
C GLU A 253 -11.29 -11.53 4.05
N ILE A 254 -10.09 -12.12 4.11
CA ILE A 254 -9.80 -13.36 3.37
C ILE A 254 -10.52 -14.56 3.99
N ALA A 255 -10.66 -14.61 5.32
CA ALA A 255 -11.41 -15.68 5.99
C ALA A 255 -12.93 -15.59 5.76
N GLY A 256 -13.47 -14.40 5.46
CA GLY A 256 -14.90 -14.19 5.17
C GLY A 256 -15.33 -14.59 3.76
N GLU A 257 -14.39 -14.99 2.91
CA GLU A 257 -14.65 -15.41 1.52
C GLU A 257 -14.67 -16.92 1.31
N GLU A 258 -14.27 -17.70 2.33
CA GLU A 258 -14.34 -19.17 2.37
C GLU A 258 -15.73 -19.66 2.83
#